data_AF-A0A379USM4-F1
#
_entry.id   AF-A0A379USM4-F1
#
_cell.length_a   1.000
_cell.length_b   1.000
_cell.length_c   1.000
_cell.angle_alpha   90.00
_cell.angle_beta   90.00
_cell.angle_gamma   90.00
#
_symmetry.space_group_name_H-M   'P 1'
#
loop_
_entity.id
_entity.type
_entity.pdbx_description
1 polymer ?
#
loop_
_entity_poly.entity_id
_entity_poly.type
_entity_poly.pdbx_seq_one_letter_code
_entity_poly.pdbx_strand_id
1 'polypeptide(L)'
;MPFTDRQKIYDLVEAITGFRMHPAWFRIGGVAHDLPRGWDRLLREFLEWMPKRLDSYEKAALRNTILKGRSQGVAAYGAKEALEWGTTGAGLRATGSTSTYVNGVHTLATKTLTLKCRWVAAFPTAIPA
;
A
#
# COMPACT_ATOMS: atom_id res chain seq x y z
N MET A 1 -9.22 -14.87 -4.16
CA MET A 1 -8.58 -15.28 -2.90
C MET A 1 -7.19 -14.63 -2.81
N PRO A 2 -7.01 -13.61 -1.94
CA PRO A 2 -5.76 -12.85 -1.79
C PRO A 2 -4.56 -13.66 -1.23
N PHE A 3 -4.82 -14.88 -0.77
CA PHE A 3 -3.84 -15.77 -0.14
C PHE A 3 -2.84 -16.37 -1.13
N THR A 4 -3.22 -16.52 -2.40
CA THR A 4 -2.32 -17.03 -3.45
C THR A 4 -1.32 -15.97 -3.90
N ASP A 5 -1.74 -14.71 -3.98
CA ASP A 5 -0.89 -13.60 -4.45
C ASP A 5 0.24 -13.32 -3.44
N ARG A 6 -0.07 -13.33 -2.14
CA ARG A 6 0.95 -13.24 -1.08
C ARG A 6 1.93 -14.41 -1.09
N GLN A 7 1.47 -15.63 -1.45
CA GLN A 7 2.37 -16.79 -1.51
C GLN A 7 3.42 -16.59 -2.60
N LYS A 8 3.03 -16.10 -3.78
CA LYS A 8 3.97 -15.77 -4.85
C LYS A 8 5.00 -14.71 -4.46
N ILE A 9 4.59 -13.72 -3.65
CA ILE A 9 5.52 -12.73 -3.10
C ILE A 9 6.51 -13.42 -2.15
N TYR A 10 6.03 -14.30 -1.27
CA TYR A 10 6.92 -15.04 -0.37
C TYR A 10 7.86 -15.99 -1.11
N ASP A 11 7.41 -16.62 -2.20
CA ASP A 11 8.26 -17.48 -3.02
C ASP A 11 9.40 -16.65 -3.68
N LEU A 12 9.11 -15.41 -4.11
CA LEU A 12 10.13 -14.47 -4.61
C LEU A 12 11.11 -14.04 -3.50
N VAL A 13 10.60 -13.67 -2.33
CA VAL A 13 11.43 -13.26 -1.19
C VAL A 13 12.30 -14.41 -0.69
N GLU A 14 11.77 -15.64 -0.68
CA GLU A 14 12.50 -16.87 -0.35
C GLU A 14 13.59 -17.16 -1.38
N ALA A 15 13.30 -17.00 -2.68
CA ALA A 15 14.29 -17.18 -3.72
C ALA A 15 15.47 -16.18 -3.62
N ILE A 16 15.21 -14.96 -3.12
CA ILE A 16 16.24 -13.92 -2.98
C ILE A 16 17.01 -14.05 -1.67
N THR A 17 16.32 -14.32 -0.56
CA THR A 17 16.88 -14.17 0.80
C THR A 17 17.00 -15.48 1.58
N GLY A 18 16.43 -16.58 1.07
CA GLY A 18 16.36 -17.87 1.76
C GLY A 18 15.33 -17.95 2.89
N PHE A 19 14.64 -16.85 3.21
CA PHE A 19 13.64 -16.78 4.28
C PHE A 19 12.32 -16.20 3.76
N ARG A 20 11.18 -16.70 4.27
CA ARG A 20 9.85 -16.30 3.80
C ARG A 20 9.33 -14.99 4.40
N MET A 21 9.34 -14.86 5.72
CA MET A 21 8.71 -13.72 6.43
C MET A 21 9.69 -12.76 7.10
N HIS A 22 10.83 -13.26 7.55
CA HIS A 22 11.83 -12.47 8.26
C HIS A 22 13.15 -12.45 7.48
N PRO A 23 13.19 -11.83 6.28
CA PRO A 23 14.44 -11.63 5.59
C PRO A 23 15.25 -10.60 6.39
N ALA A 24 16.20 -11.06 7.19
CA ALA A 24 17.19 -10.21 7.87
C ALA A 24 18.23 -9.65 6.86
N TRP A 25 17.70 -9.12 5.76
CA TRP A 25 18.42 -8.71 4.56
C TRP A 25 18.95 -7.28 4.67
N PHE A 26 18.17 -6.38 5.27
CA PHE A 26 18.65 -5.05 5.63
C PHE A 26 19.45 -5.13 6.93
N ARG A 27 20.71 -4.69 6.88
CA ARG A 27 21.61 -4.64 8.04
C ARG A 27 22.23 -3.26 8.14
N ILE A 28 22.70 -2.89 9.33
CA ILE A 28 23.42 -1.62 9.52
C ILE A 28 24.67 -1.67 8.63
N GLY A 29 24.79 -0.72 7.70
CA GLY A 29 25.87 -0.70 6.70
C GLY A 29 25.48 -1.23 5.31
N GLY A 30 24.24 -1.68 5.09
CA GLY A 30 23.73 -2.00 3.75
C GLY A 30 22.87 -3.25 3.69
N VAL A 31 23.21 -4.15 2.76
CA VAL A 31 22.45 -5.38 2.48
C VAL A 31 23.29 -6.61 2.87
N ALA A 32 22.64 -7.67 3.33
CA ALA A 32 23.32 -8.88 3.82
C ALA A 32 24.03 -9.65 2.69
N HIS A 33 23.38 -9.76 1.53
CA HIS A 33 23.88 -10.46 0.35
C HIS A 33 23.41 -9.75 -0.92
N ASP A 34 24.22 -9.82 -1.98
CA ASP A 34 23.83 -9.36 -3.31
C ASP A 34 22.75 -10.27 -3.92
N LEU A 35 22.05 -9.77 -4.94
CA LEU A 35 20.93 -10.46 -5.56
C LEU A 35 21.39 -11.70 -6.36
N PRO A 36 20.70 -12.85 -6.24
CA PRO A 36 21.10 -14.08 -6.93
C PRO A 36 20.84 -13.99 -8.43
N ARG A 37 21.70 -14.61 -9.27
CA ARG A 37 21.55 -14.55 -10.74
C ARG A 37 20.17 -15.07 -11.18
N GLY A 38 19.46 -14.30 -12.01
CA GLY A 38 18.12 -14.63 -12.50
C GLY A 38 16.97 -14.18 -11.60
N TRP A 39 17.23 -13.40 -10.54
CA TRP A 39 16.20 -12.75 -9.72
C TRP A 39 15.25 -11.87 -10.55
N ASP A 40 15.77 -11.23 -11.59
CA ASP A 40 15.06 -10.26 -12.42
C ASP A 40 13.94 -10.92 -13.22
N ARG A 41 14.14 -12.16 -13.69
CA ARG A 41 13.12 -12.92 -14.40
C ARG A 41 11.92 -13.21 -13.49
N LEU A 42 12.17 -13.70 -12.27
CA LEU A 42 11.13 -13.99 -11.30
C LEU A 42 10.33 -12.73 -10.92
N LEU A 43 11.02 -11.59 -10.77
CA LEU A 43 10.35 -10.32 -10.52
C LEU A 43 9.49 -9.88 -11.72
N ARG A 44 9.99 -9.99 -12.94
CA ARG A 44 9.24 -9.63 -14.16
C ARG A 44 7.97 -10.48 -14.31
N GLU A 45 8.08 -11.80 -14.14
CA GLU A 45 6.94 -12.71 -14.17
C GLU A 45 5.88 -12.32 -13.13
N PHE A 46 6.31 -11.94 -11.92
CA PHE A 46 5.40 -11.46 -10.88
C PHE A 46 4.73 -10.13 -11.25
N LEU A 47 5.50 -9.17 -11.78
CA LEU A 47 5.00 -7.85 -12.20
C LEU A 47 4.03 -7.93 -13.37
N GLU A 48 4.19 -8.87 -14.29
CA GLU A 48 3.24 -9.12 -15.38
C GLU A 48 1.95 -9.77 -14.89
N TRP A 49 2.03 -10.59 -13.85
CA TRP A 49 0.89 -11.32 -13.30
C TRP A 49 0.00 -10.47 -12.38
N MET A 50 0.58 -9.55 -11.60
CA MET A 50 -0.10 -8.80 -10.54
C MET A 50 -1.20 -7.83 -11.02
N PRO A 51 -1.06 -7.05 -12.10
CA PRO A 51 -2.07 -6.07 -12.52
C PRO A 51 -3.44 -6.71 -12.81
N LYS A 52 -3.45 -7.85 -13.51
CA LYS A 52 -4.69 -8.59 -13.85
C LYS A 52 -5.44 -9.05 -12.59
N ARG A 53 -4.69 -9.41 -11.54
CA ARG A 53 -5.25 -9.82 -10.25
C ARG A 53 -5.80 -8.62 -9.48
N LEU A 54 -5.10 -7.49 -9.52
CA LEU A 54 -5.54 -6.26 -8.90
C LEU A 54 -6.87 -5.76 -9.47
N ASP A 55 -7.06 -5.83 -10.79
CA ASP A 55 -8.34 -5.47 -11.45
C ASP A 55 -9.50 -6.34 -10.96
N SER A 56 -9.26 -7.64 -10.77
CA SER A 56 -10.23 -8.57 -10.21
C SER A 56 -10.60 -8.20 -8.76
N TYR A 57 -9.61 -7.78 -7.96
CA TYR A 57 -9.84 -7.30 -6.60
C TYR A 57 -10.60 -5.98 -6.54
N GLU A 58 -10.29 -5.04 -7.43
CA GLU A 58 -11.07 -3.81 -7.54
C GLU A 58 -12.54 -4.12 -7.85
N LYS A 59 -12.80 -5.01 -8.82
CA LYS A 59 -14.16 -5.39 -9.17
C LYS A 59 -14.89 -6.08 -8.02
N ALA A 60 -14.23 -7.01 -7.33
CA ALA A 60 -14.85 -7.80 -6.26
C ALA A 60 -15.06 -7.00 -4.96
N ALA A 61 -14.15 -6.08 -4.63
CA ALA A 61 -14.19 -5.32 -3.38
C ALA A 61 -14.64 -3.88 -3.59
N LEU A 62 -13.88 -3.11 -4.39
CA LEU A 62 -14.07 -1.66 -4.54
C LEU A 62 -15.34 -1.29 -5.31
N ARG A 63 -15.83 -2.15 -6.22
CA ARG A 63 -17.07 -1.90 -6.97
C ARG A 63 -18.31 -2.55 -6.34
N ASN A 64 -18.14 -3.32 -5.28
CA ASN A 64 -19.24 -4.02 -4.61
C ASN A 64 -20.09 -3.05 -3.77
N THR A 65 -21.37 -2.95 -4.09
CA THR A 65 -22.34 -2.06 -3.43
C THR A 65 -22.58 -2.44 -1.97
N ILE A 66 -22.56 -3.74 -1.64
CA ILE A 66 -22.74 -4.21 -0.27
C ILE A 66 -21.57 -3.75 0.61
N LEU A 67 -20.34 -3.89 0.11
CA LEU A 67 -19.15 -3.46 0.85
C LEU A 67 -19.11 -1.94 0.99
N LYS A 68 -19.48 -1.19 -0.05
CA LYS A 68 -19.62 0.27 0.04
C LYS A 68 -20.65 0.69 1.09
N GLY A 69 -21.84 0.09 1.07
CA GLY A 69 -22.90 0.40 2.03
C GLY A 69 -22.52 0.07 3.47
N ARG A 70 -21.64 -0.90 3.71
CA ARG A 70 -21.15 -1.26 5.05
C ARG A 70 -19.97 -0.42 5.54
N SER A 71 -19.30 0.31 4.66
CA SER A 71 -18.06 1.04 5.00
C SER A 71 -18.18 2.55 4.88
N GLN A 72 -19.10 3.07 4.06
CA GLN A 72 -19.32 4.50 3.94
C GLN A 72 -20.05 5.06 5.16
N GLY A 73 -19.53 6.15 5.75
CA GLY A 73 -20.11 6.80 6.91
C GLY A 73 -19.85 6.12 8.26
N VAL A 74 -19.05 5.05 8.29
CA VAL A 74 -18.66 4.37 9.54
C VAL A 74 -17.36 4.97 10.07
N ALA A 75 -17.35 5.36 11.35
CA ALA A 75 -16.18 5.91 12.05
C ALA A 75 -15.49 7.08 11.31
N ALA A 76 -16.29 8.03 10.80
CA ALA A 76 -15.77 9.25 10.18
C ALA A 76 -15.25 10.22 11.26
N TYR A 77 -14.08 10.80 11.02
CA TYR A 77 -13.45 11.81 11.88
C TYR A 77 -12.77 12.88 11.03
N GLY A 78 -12.64 14.08 11.58
CA GLY A 78 -11.99 15.22 10.94
C GLY A 78 -10.47 15.19 11.04
N ALA A 79 -9.81 16.06 10.28
CA ALA A 79 -8.34 16.18 10.29
C ALA A 79 -7.79 16.65 11.65
N LYS A 80 -8.52 17.50 12.37
CA LYS A 80 -8.14 18.01 13.68
C LYS A 80 -8.13 16.90 14.74
N GLU A 81 -9.21 16.13 14.81
CA GLU A 81 -9.35 14.98 15.71
C GLU A 81 -8.31 13.89 15.41
N ALA A 82 -8.06 13.61 14.12
CA ALA A 82 -7.03 12.67 13.70
C ALA A 82 -5.64 13.06 14.20
N LEU A 83 -5.31 14.36 14.18
CA LEU A 83 -4.03 14.88 14.63
C LEU A 83 -3.91 14.83 16.15
N GLU A 84 -4.99 15.18 16.86
CA GLU A 84 -5.07 15.10 18.33
C GLU A 84 -4.88 13.65 18.83
N TRP A 85 -5.42 12.66 18.11
CA TRP A 85 -5.23 11.25 18.42
C TRP A 85 -3.91 10.65 17.93
N GLY A 86 -3.08 11.43 17.22
CA GLY A 86 -1.82 10.94 16.66
C GLY A 86 -2.00 9.88 15.56
N THR A 87 -3.10 9.94 14.81
CA THR A 87 -3.36 9.00 13.70
C THR A 87 -2.37 9.25 12.57
N THR A 88 -1.77 8.18 12.02
CA THR A 88 -0.78 8.27 10.94
C THR A 88 -1.15 7.43 9.72
N GLY A 89 -0.43 7.63 8.61
CA GLY A 89 -0.57 6.79 7.42
C GLY A 89 -1.91 6.97 6.69
N ALA A 90 -2.64 5.87 6.48
CA ALA A 90 -3.85 5.87 5.68
C ALA A 90 -5.02 6.62 6.34
N GLY A 91 -5.15 6.55 7.66
CA GLY A 91 -6.20 7.24 8.40
C GLY A 91 -6.09 8.76 8.29
N LEU A 92 -4.87 9.30 8.42
CA LEU A 92 -4.62 10.72 8.23
C LEU A 92 -4.78 11.17 6.77
N ARG A 93 -4.41 10.33 5.80
CA ARG A 93 -4.63 10.63 4.37
C ARG A 93 -6.10 10.64 3.98
N ALA A 94 -6.94 9.86 4.65
CA ALA A 94 -8.38 9.82 4.38
C ALA A 94 -9.10 11.12 4.78
N THR A 95 -8.57 11.89 5.73
CA THR A 95 -9.15 13.18 6.16
C THR A 95 -8.78 14.37 5.27
N GLY A 96 -8.09 14.12 4.14
CA GLY A 96 -7.64 15.15 3.20
C GLY A 96 -6.26 15.75 3.51
N SER A 97 -5.63 15.33 4.60
CA SER A 97 -4.27 15.76 4.95
C SER A 97 -3.24 15.05 4.07
N THR A 98 -2.51 15.81 3.24
CA THR A 98 -1.46 15.27 2.33
C THR A 98 -0.18 14.88 3.08
N SER A 99 -0.06 15.22 4.37
CA SER A 99 1.14 14.97 5.16
C SER A 99 1.39 13.47 5.34
N THR A 100 2.35 12.96 4.58
CA THR A 100 2.91 11.62 4.80
C THR A 100 4.06 11.82 5.78
N TYR A 101 3.82 11.59 7.07
CA TYR A 101 4.87 11.63 8.08
C TYR A 101 5.76 10.40 7.90
N VAL A 102 6.79 10.51 7.06
CA VAL A 102 7.89 9.53 6.97
C VAL A 102 9.13 10.24 7.51
N ASN A 103 9.38 10.06 8.81
CA ASN A 103 10.63 10.38 9.50
C ASN A 103 11.23 11.76 9.22
N GLY A 104 10.57 12.87 9.56
CA GLY A 104 11.23 14.19 9.74
C GLY A 104 12.07 14.73 8.56
N VAL A 105 11.96 14.12 7.37
CA VAL A 105 12.76 14.44 6.21
C VAL A 105 11.80 14.58 5.04
N HIS A 106 11.67 15.80 4.53
CA HIS A 106 11.14 16.08 3.20
C HIS A 106 12.05 15.36 2.17
N THR A 107 11.80 14.08 1.91
CA THR A 107 12.54 13.34 0.88
C THR A 107 11.79 13.47 -0.45
N LEU A 108 12.47 14.09 -1.41
CA LEU A 108 12.05 14.28 -2.81
C LEU A 108 11.99 12.96 -3.63
N ALA A 109 12.12 11.79 -3.00
CA ALA A 109 12.37 10.52 -3.69
C ALA A 109 11.11 9.73 -4.11
N THR A 110 9.90 10.15 -3.74
CA THR A 110 8.64 9.48 -4.14
C THR A 110 7.81 10.30 -5.12
N LYS A 111 8.44 11.14 -5.95
CA LYS A 111 7.76 11.84 -7.06
C LYS A 111 7.51 10.99 -8.31
N THR A 112 8.08 9.77 -8.42
CA THR A 112 8.00 8.99 -9.67
C THR A 112 6.96 7.87 -9.68
N LEU A 113 6.23 7.63 -8.60
CA LEU A 113 5.11 6.68 -8.61
C LEU A 113 3.85 7.34 -8.05
N THR A 114 3.32 8.30 -8.80
CA THR A 114 1.97 8.80 -8.59
C THR A 114 0.97 7.72 -9.01
N LEU A 115 0.82 6.67 -8.21
CA LEU A 115 -0.45 5.95 -8.13
C LEU A 115 -1.42 6.93 -7.46
N LYS A 116 -1.96 7.82 -8.28
CA LYS A 116 -2.97 8.81 -7.93
C LYS A 116 -4.10 8.02 -7.27
N CYS A 117 -4.19 8.14 -5.96
CA CYS A 117 -5.23 7.54 -5.16
C CYS A 117 -6.56 8.19 -5.61
N ARG A 118 -7.21 7.56 -6.60
CA ARG A 118 -8.46 8.02 -7.26
C ARG A 118 -9.67 7.97 -6.31
N TRP A 119 -9.43 7.71 -5.03
CA TRP A 119 -10.44 7.57 -3.99
C TRP A 119 -10.89 8.91 -3.40
N VAL A 120 -10.01 9.92 -3.34
CA VAL A 120 -10.33 11.21 -2.68
C VAL A 120 -11.22 12.11 -3.55
N ALA A 121 -11.23 11.94 -4.88
CA ALA A 121 -11.99 12.81 -5.78
C ALA A 121 -13.46 12.36 -6.02
N ALA A 122 -13.93 11.28 -5.37
CA ALA A 122 -15.25 10.71 -5.64
C ALA A 122 -16.30 10.97 -4.53
N PHE A 123 -15.91 11.64 -3.44
CA PHE A 123 -16.84 11.99 -2.36
C PHE A 123 -16.82 13.50 -2.13
N PRO A 124 -17.94 14.22 -2.38
CA PRO A 124 -18.05 15.60 -1.99
C PRO A 124 -18.11 15.65 -0.46
N THR A 125 -16.97 15.79 0.20
CA THR A 125 -16.93 16.22 1.61
C THR A 125 -17.11 17.73 1.64
N ALA A 126 -18.35 18.15 1.40
CA ALA A 126 -18.87 19.43 1.81
C ALA A 126 -20.13 19.13 2.63
N ILE A 127 -19.95 18.94 3.94
CA ILE A 127 -21.03 19.14 4.91
C ILE A 127 -20.52 20.26 5.83
N PRO A 128 -21.12 21.46 5.77
CA PRO A 128 -20.73 22.58 6.61
C PRO A 128 -21.39 22.47 7.99
N ALA A 129 -20.60 22.65 9.04
CA ALA A 129 -20.88 23.42 10.24
C ALA A 129 -19.62 23.41 11.13
#